data_AF-A0A9C9W2W9-F1
#
_entry.id   AF-A0A9C9W2W9-F1
#
_cell.length_a   1.000
_cell.length_b   1.000
_cell.length_c   1.000
_cell.angle_alpha   90.00
_cell.angle_beta   90.00
_cell.angle_gamma   90.00
#
_symmetry.space_group_name_H-M   'P 1'
#
loop_
_entity.id
_entity.type
_entity.pdbx_description
1 polymer ?
#
loop_
_entity_poly.entity_id
_entity_poly.type
_entity_poly.pdbx_seq_one_letter_code
_entity_poly.pdbx_strand_id
1 'polypeptide(L)'
;MRYLDPRISVIAVLFLLLTGCSGTYSTRDGDGETGGTEVYPLSMDDALLIMQDAMQKEFPEDRIEDIFTPHRGYRAKMRFLADIDVISVYAIPGQGRGPDGKTVDGLVFEVHRSGTYPLGGIPRSKAVLKRVVAGASRMADALPKIE
;
A
#
# COMPACT_ATOMS: atom_id res chain seq x y z
N MET A 1 -46.90 26.08 0.31
CA MET A 1 -45.64 25.63 -0.35
C MET A 1 -44.61 26.74 -0.21
N ARG A 2 -43.66 26.61 0.73
CA ARG A 2 -42.58 27.59 0.91
C ARG A 2 -41.49 27.31 -0.12
N TYR A 3 -41.26 28.26 -1.02
CA TYR A 3 -40.14 28.23 -1.95
C TYR A 3 -38.83 28.26 -1.16
N LEU A 4 -37.96 27.25 -1.34
CA LEU A 4 -36.59 27.32 -0.86
C LEU A 4 -35.88 28.45 -1.61
N ASP A 5 -35.31 29.38 -0.87
CA ASP A 5 -34.54 30.51 -1.39
C ASP A 5 -33.38 29.99 -2.27
N PRO A 6 -33.25 30.42 -3.54
CA PRO A 6 -32.21 29.91 -4.45
C PRO A 6 -30.79 30.11 -3.91
N ARG A 7 -30.59 31.09 -3.02
CA ARG A 7 -29.31 31.32 -2.33
C ARG A 7 -28.94 30.17 -1.38
N ILE A 8 -29.94 29.55 -0.73
CA ILE A 8 -29.75 28.42 0.18
C ILE A 8 -29.42 27.15 -0.63
N SER A 9 -30.01 26.96 -1.81
CA SER A 9 -29.69 25.84 -2.70
C SER A 9 -28.25 25.90 -3.24
N VAL A 10 -27.76 27.09 -3.61
CA VAL A 10 -26.38 27.26 -4.10
C VAL A 10 -25.36 26.97 -3.00
N ILE A 11 -25.63 27.41 -1.77
CA ILE A 11 -24.75 27.13 -0.61
C ILE A 11 -24.75 25.64 -0.27
N ALA A 12 -25.91 24.97 -0.32
CA ALA A 12 -26.01 23.53 -0.06
C ALA A 12 -25.24 22.70 -1.10
N VAL A 13 -25.30 23.07 -2.38
CA VAL A 13 -24.53 22.41 -3.45
C VAL A 13 -23.03 22.68 -3.29
N LEU A 14 -22.63 23.88 -2.88
CA LEU A 14 -21.23 24.22 -2.62
C LEU A 14 -20.63 23.42 -1.44
N PHE A 15 -21.39 23.23 -0.37
CA PHE A 15 -20.98 22.40 0.77
C PHE A 15 -20.90 20.91 0.42
N LEU A 16 -21.77 20.41 -0.47
CA LEU A 16 -21.74 19.01 -0.92
C LEU A 16 -20.48 18.71 -1.76
N LEU A 17 -20.01 19.67 -2.56
CA LEU A 17 -18.83 19.54 -3.43
C LEU A 17 -17.49 19.54 -2.67
N LEU A 18 -17.46 19.98 -1.40
CA LEU A 18 -16.24 20.02 -0.59
C LEU A 18 -15.93 18.70 0.15
N THR A 19 -16.82 17.69 0.04
CA THR A 19 -16.59 16.36 0.63
C THR A 19 -15.83 15.44 -0.34
N GLY A 20 -14.77 15.94 -0.96
CA GLY A 20 -13.80 15.10 -1.67
C GLY A 20 -12.99 14.29 -0.67
N CYS A 21 -13.47 13.11 -0.30
CA CYS A 21 -12.70 12.19 0.56
C CYS A 21 -11.48 11.69 -0.22
N SER A 22 -10.33 12.34 -0.02
CA SER A 22 -9.04 11.73 -0.34
C SER A 22 -8.83 10.54 0.60
N GLY A 23 -8.78 9.33 0.05
CA GLY A 23 -8.57 8.12 0.83
C GLY A 23 -7.09 7.77 0.88
N THR A 24 -6.53 7.65 2.08
CA THR A 24 -5.22 7.03 2.31
C THR A 24 -5.46 5.67 2.95
N TYR A 25 -4.78 4.64 2.43
CA TYR A 25 -4.79 3.29 2.99
C TYR A 25 -3.34 2.86 3.20
N SER A 26 -2.99 2.48 4.41
CA SER A 26 -1.66 1.94 4.73
C SER A 26 -1.85 0.62 5.45
N THR A 27 -1.11 -0.40 5.01
CA THR A 27 -1.14 -1.73 5.63
C THR A 27 -0.30 -1.78 6.90
N ARG A 28 0.27 -0.65 7.34
CA ARG A 28 1.09 -0.55 8.55
C ARG A 28 0.28 -0.78 9.83
N ASP A 29 -1.01 -0.41 9.83
CA ASP A 29 -1.86 -0.42 11.03
C ASP A 29 -2.82 -1.64 11.12
N GLY A 30 -2.53 -2.72 10.39
CA GLY A 30 -3.09 -4.05 10.68
C GLY A 30 -4.57 -4.22 10.40
N ASP A 31 -4.96 -4.18 9.12
CA ASP A 31 -6.30 -4.58 8.66
C ASP A 31 -6.23 -5.77 7.67
N GLY A 32 -5.78 -6.91 8.19
CA GLY A 32 -6.23 -8.24 7.73
C GLY A 32 -5.34 -9.01 6.75
N GLU A 33 -4.29 -8.40 6.20
CA GLU A 33 -3.19 -9.09 5.53
C GLU A 33 -1.91 -8.66 6.24
N THR A 34 -1.05 -9.61 6.64
CA THR A 34 0.05 -9.45 7.61
C THR A 34 1.19 -8.50 7.23
N GLY A 35 0.96 -7.60 6.28
CA GLY A 35 1.85 -6.45 6.01
C GLY A 35 2.09 -5.63 7.27
N GLY A 36 3.31 -5.13 7.44
CA GLY A 36 3.69 -4.31 8.61
C GLY A 36 3.99 -5.06 9.91
N THR A 37 3.49 -6.29 10.08
CA THR A 37 3.52 -7.05 11.37
C THR A 37 4.48 -8.24 11.38
N GLU A 38 4.81 -8.79 10.22
CA GLU A 38 5.77 -9.90 10.08
C GLU A 38 7.10 -9.43 9.51
N VAL A 39 8.19 -10.02 10.02
CA VAL A 39 9.55 -9.80 9.52
C VAL A 39 10.01 -11.03 8.75
N TYR A 40 10.43 -10.81 7.51
CA TYR A 40 10.96 -11.85 6.64
C TYR A 40 12.49 -11.76 6.61
N PRO A 41 13.23 -12.81 7.00
CA PRO A 41 14.70 -12.80 6.99
C PRO A 41 15.22 -12.95 5.54
N LEU A 42 15.01 -11.92 4.73
CA LEU A 42 15.35 -11.85 3.31
C LEU A 42 16.39 -10.75 3.06
N SER A 43 17.16 -10.93 1.98
CA SER A 43 18.01 -9.85 1.48
C SER A 43 17.16 -8.74 0.83
N MET A 44 17.69 -7.52 0.79
CA MET A 44 17.04 -6.40 0.11
C MET A 44 16.84 -6.67 -1.39
N ASP A 45 17.76 -7.39 -2.03
CA ASP A 45 17.67 -7.68 -3.45
C ASP A 45 16.56 -8.71 -3.74
N ASP A 46 16.42 -9.74 -2.91
CA ASP A 46 15.30 -10.70 -3.00
C ASP A 46 13.96 -10.01 -2.77
N ALA A 47 13.90 -9.13 -1.77
CA ALA A 47 12.70 -8.35 -1.48
C ALA A 47 12.30 -7.45 -2.66
N LEU A 48 13.28 -6.81 -3.32
CA LEU A 48 13.02 -6.00 -4.52
C LEU A 48 12.48 -6.85 -5.67
N LEU A 49 13.06 -8.03 -5.92
CA LEU A 49 12.57 -8.93 -6.96
C LEU A 49 11.13 -9.37 -6.71
N ILE A 50 10.80 -9.73 -5.46
CA ILE A 50 9.43 -10.09 -5.05
C ILE A 50 8.47 -8.91 -5.27
N MET A 51 8.86 -7.71 -4.82
CA MET A 51 8.03 -6.52 -4.97
C MET A 51 7.83 -6.13 -6.44
N GLN A 52 8.87 -6.24 -7.27
CA GLN A 52 8.81 -5.97 -8.69
C GLN A 52 7.85 -6.94 -9.39
N ASP A 53 7.97 -8.25 -9.15
CA ASP A 53 7.07 -9.27 -9.69
C ASP A 53 5.61 -9.02 -9.26
N ALA A 54 5.38 -8.67 -7.99
CA ALA A 54 4.05 -8.37 -7.49
C ALA A 54 3.45 -7.13 -8.17
N MET A 55 4.25 -6.08 -8.35
CA MET A 55 3.82 -4.85 -9.01
C MET A 55 3.55 -5.07 -10.50
N GLN A 56 4.43 -5.77 -11.22
CA GLN A 56 4.27 -6.06 -12.66
C GLN A 56 3.02 -6.91 -12.97
N LYS A 57 2.53 -7.69 -12.00
CA LYS A 57 1.28 -8.45 -12.13
C LYS A 57 0.02 -7.59 -12.01
N GLU A 58 0.09 -6.48 -11.28
CA GLU A 58 -1.05 -5.59 -11.03
C GLU A 58 -1.03 -4.33 -11.90
N PHE A 59 0.16 -3.95 -12.39
CA PHE A 59 0.38 -2.78 -13.23
C PHE A 59 1.30 -3.14 -14.40
N PRO A 60 1.05 -2.58 -15.60
CA PRO A 60 1.99 -2.69 -16.68
C PRO A 60 3.31 -1.99 -16.33
N GLU A 61 4.42 -2.51 -16.87
CA GLU A 61 5.79 -2.12 -16.48
C GLU A 61 6.09 -0.63 -16.70
N ASP A 62 5.47 -0.02 -17.70
CA ASP A 62 5.60 1.41 -18.05
C ASP A 62 5.05 2.36 -16.98
N ARG A 63 4.35 1.84 -15.96
CA ARG A 63 3.74 2.62 -14.88
C ARG A 63 4.43 2.43 -13.54
N ILE A 64 5.48 1.63 -13.47
CA ILE A 64 6.20 1.32 -12.23
C ILE A 64 7.46 2.18 -12.15
N GLU A 65 7.60 2.92 -11.06
CA GLU A 65 8.73 3.79 -10.75
C GLU A 65 9.47 3.22 -9.53
N ASP A 66 10.80 3.23 -9.58
CA ASP A 66 11.64 2.90 -8.43
C ASP A 66 11.55 3.98 -7.34
N ILE A 67 11.47 3.54 -6.09
CA ILE A 67 11.61 4.41 -4.93
C ILE A 67 12.90 4.06 -4.18
N PHE A 68 13.74 5.07 -3.98
CA PHE A 68 15.00 4.93 -3.24
C PHE A 68 14.93 5.47 -1.81
N THR A 69 13.99 6.37 -1.50
CA THR A 69 13.88 7.05 -0.20
C THR A 69 12.42 7.17 0.27
N PRO A 70 12.13 7.12 1.59
CA PRO A 70 13.06 6.79 2.69
C PRO A 70 13.41 5.30 2.78
N HIS A 71 12.64 4.43 2.11
CA HIS A 71 12.85 2.99 2.01
C HIS A 71 12.83 2.56 0.55
N ARG A 72 13.52 1.47 0.23
CA ARG A 72 13.54 0.94 -1.14
C ARG A 72 12.21 0.29 -1.47
N GLY A 73 11.73 0.48 -2.69
CA GLY A 73 10.42 0.01 -3.09
C GLY A 73 10.04 0.40 -4.51
N TYR A 74 8.76 0.24 -4.81
CA TYR A 74 8.18 0.54 -6.11
C TYR A 74 6.89 1.31 -5.96
N ARG A 75 6.60 2.18 -6.92
CA ARG A 75 5.37 2.96 -7.00
C ARG A 75 4.73 2.77 -8.35
N ALA A 76 3.41 2.62 -8.37
CA ALA A 76 2.61 2.72 -9.58
C ALA A 76 1.61 3.86 -9.47
N LYS A 77 1.47 4.62 -10.56
CA LYS A 77 0.47 5.68 -10.69
C LYS A 77 -0.61 5.25 -11.67
N MET A 78 -1.86 5.33 -11.22
CA MET A 78 -3.04 5.10 -12.03
C MET A 78 -3.79 6.42 -12.20
N ARG A 79 -4.37 6.58 -13.39
CA ARG A 79 -5.29 7.67 -13.69
C ARG A 79 -6.54 7.09 -14.31
N PHE A 80 -7.69 7.46 -13.77
CA PHE A 80 -8.99 7.13 -14.33
C PHE A 80 -9.79 8.43 -14.46
N LEU A 81 -10.00 8.91 -15.68
CA LEU A 81 -10.57 10.23 -15.95
C LEU A 81 -9.80 11.35 -15.23
N ALA A 82 -10.46 12.04 -14.28
CA ALA A 82 -9.88 13.08 -13.45
C ALA A 82 -9.25 12.53 -12.16
N ASP A 83 -9.54 11.29 -11.78
CA ASP A 83 -9.04 10.69 -10.56
C ASP A 83 -7.62 10.11 -10.75
N ILE A 84 -6.81 10.28 -9.72
CA ILE A 84 -5.46 9.76 -9.64
C ILE A 84 -5.37 8.89 -8.39
N ASP A 85 -4.70 7.76 -8.53
CA ASP A 85 -4.40 6.86 -7.42
C ASP A 85 -2.95 6.40 -7.53
N VAL A 86 -2.27 6.38 -6.40
CA VAL A 86 -0.88 5.99 -6.29
C VAL A 86 -0.80 4.83 -5.32
N ILE A 87 -0.16 3.75 -5.74
CA ILE A 87 0.10 2.59 -4.91
C ILE A 87 1.62 2.42 -4.83
N SER A 88 2.14 2.40 -3.62
CA SER A 88 3.55 2.21 -3.33
C SER A 88 3.72 0.98 -2.47
N VAL A 89 4.77 0.20 -2.72
CA VAL A 89 5.21 -0.91 -1.88
C VAL A 89 6.63 -0.64 -1.41
N TYR A 90 6.91 -0.91 -0.14
CA TYR A 90 8.19 -0.64 0.51
C TYR A 90 8.73 -1.89 1.19
N ALA A 91 10.05 -2.06 1.15
CA ALA A 91 10.79 -2.97 2.01
C ALA A 91 11.45 -2.16 3.13
N ILE A 92 11.04 -2.42 4.36
CA ILE A 92 11.46 -1.70 5.55
C ILE A 92 12.32 -2.62 6.41
N PRO A 93 13.58 -2.25 6.73
CA PRO A 93 14.39 -3.00 7.68
C PRO A 93 13.70 -3.16 9.03
N GLY A 94 13.69 -4.38 9.55
CA GLY A 94 13.09 -4.72 10.83
C GLY A 94 13.76 -5.93 11.47
N GLN A 95 13.37 -6.22 12.71
CA GLN A 95 13.92 -7.34 13.49
C GLN A 95 12.80 -8.26 13.95
N GLY A 96 12.99 -9.56 13.74
CA GLY A 96 12.07 -10.61 14.14
C GLY A 96 12.67 -11.54 15.18
N ARG A 97 11.82 -12.26 15.92
CA ARG A 97 12.27 -13.28 16.87
C ARG A 97 12.31 -14.65 16.19
N GLY A 98 13.52 -15.19 16.03
CA GLY A 98 13.75 -16.53 15.50
C GLY A 98 13.29 -17.64 16.46
N PRO A 99 13.22 -18.90 15.98
CA PRO A 99 12.76 -20.05 16.77
C PRO A 99 13.64 -20.33 18.00
N ASP A 100 14.93 -20.03 17.93
CA ASP A 100 15.88 -20.16 19.05
C ASP A 100 15.78 -19.01 20.07
N GLY A 101 14.80 -18.11 19.90
CA GLY A 101 14.64 -16.91 20.71
C GLY A 101 15.66 -15.81 20.41
N LYS A 102 16.49 -15.98 19.37
CA LYS A 102 17.46 -14.98 18.90
C LYS A 102 16.76 -13.90 18.05
N THR A 103 17.27 -12.69 18.11
CA THR A 103 16.90 -11.61 17.19
C THR A 103 17.50 -11.89 15.82
N VAL A 104 16.69 -11.76 14.77
CA VAL A 104 17.08 -11.96 13.38
C VAL A 104 16.69 -10.71 12.60
N ASP A 105 17.65 -10.15 11.87
CA ASP A 105 17.38 -9.03 10.96
C ASP A 105 16.61 -9.51 9.73
N GLY A 106 15.70 -8.68 9.25
CA GLY A 106 14.91 -8.96 8.07
C GLY A 106 14.19 -7.73 7.55
N LEU A 107 13.15 -7.98 6.76
CA LEU A 107 12.40 -6.97 6.05
C LEU A 107 10.90 -7.12 6.34
N VAL A 108 10.26 -5.98 6.54
CA VAL A 108 8.82 -5.83 6.63
C VAL A 108 8.34 -5.22 5.32
N PHE A 109 7.25 -5.74 4.78
CA PHE A 109 6.61 -5.18 3.59
C PHE A 109 5.44 -4.31 3.99
N GLU A 110 5.40 -3.09 3.46
CA GLU A 110 4.29 -2.15 3.64
C GLU A 110 3.78 -1.68 2.27
N VAL A 111 2.46 -1.68 2.10
CA VAL A 111 1.80 -1.11 0.93
C VAL A 111 1.03 0.14 1.35
N HIS A 112 1.31 1.24 0.66
CA HIS A 112 0.64 2.51 0.82
C HIS A 112 -0.17 2.82 -0.42
N ARG A 113 -1.38 3.33 -0.21
CA ARG A 113 -2.23 3.85 -1.26
C ARG A 113 -2.65 5.26 -0.92
N SER A 114 -2.60 6.15 -1.90
CA SER A 114 -3.15 7.50 -1.80
C SER A 114 -3.86 7.90 -3.09
N GLY A 115 -5.08 8.43 -2.96
CA GLY A 115 -5.81 8.93 -4.11
C GLY A 115 -7.32 8.90 -3.97
N THR A 116 -7.99 9.30 -5.05
CA THR A 116 -9.45 9.49 -5.11
C THR A 116 -10.17 8.41 -5.89
N TYR A 117 -9.47 7.36 -6.35
CA TYR A 117 -10.06 6.23 -7.08
C TYR A 117 -10.10 4.93 -6.23
N PRO A 118 -11.02 4.82 -5.24
CA PRO A 118 -11.06 3.67 -4.32
C PRO A 118 -11.45 2.36 -5.00
N LEU A 119 -12.30 2.40 -6.03
CA LEU A 119 -12.84 1.20 -6.67
C LEU A 119 -11.77 0.34 -7.35
N GLY A 120 -10.78 0.96 -7.99
CA GLY A 120 -9.64 0.22 -8.56
C GLY A 120 -8.41 0.20 -7.65
N GLY A 121 -8.26 1.21 -6.81
CA GLY A 121 -7.11 1.36 -5.93
C GLY A 121 -7.01 0.34 -4.81
N ILE A 122 -8.08 0.20 -4.00
CA ILE A 122 -8.08 -0.67 -2.81
C ILE A 122 -7.85 -2.14 -3.18
N PRO A 123 -8.54 -2.71 -4.18
CA PRO A 123 -8.33 -4.11 -4.53
C PRO A 123 -6.90 -4.37 -5.02
N ARG A 124 -6.32 -3.45 -5.79
CA ARG A 124 -4.94 -3.58 -6.28
C ARG A 124 -3.91 -3.45 -5.18
N SER A 125 -4.07 -2.53 -4.23
CA SER A 125 -3.13 -2.41 -3.10
C SER A 125 -3.12 -3.68 -2.25
N LYS A 126 -4.31 -4.27 -2.01
CA LYS A 126 -4.41 -5.57 -1.33
C LYS A 126 -3.77 -6.70 -2.14
N ALA A 127 -4.05 -6.76 -3.44
CA ALA A 127 -3.45 -7.76 -4.33
C ALA A 127 -1.92 -7.68 -4.37
N VAL A 128 -1.34 -6.46 -4.39
CA VAL A 128 0.11 -6.25 -4.26
C VAL A 128 0.61 -6.83 -2.94
N LEU A 129 0.03 -6.43 -1.81
CA LEU A 129 0.47 -6.93 -0.49
C LEU A 129 0.40 -8.47 -0.44
N LYS A 130 -0.73 -9.05 -0.87
CA LYS A 130 -0.93 -10.49 -0.93
C LYS A 130 0.17 -11.21 -1.69
N ARG A 131 0.53 -10.69 -2.85
CA ARG A 131 1.54 -11.30 -3.73
C ARG A 131 2.93 -11.18 -3.15
N VAL A 132 3.25 -10.03 -2.55
CA VAL A 132 4.54 -9.80 -1.89
C VAL A 132 4.70 -10.75 -0.72
N VAL A 133 3.71 -10.82 0.17
CA VAL A 133 3.70 -11.77 1.30
C VAL A 133 3.82 -13.21 0.79
N ALA A 134 3.02 -13.61 -0.20
CA ALA A 134 3.10 -14.95 -0.77
C ALA A 134 4.43 -15.25 -1.49
N GLY A 135 5.12 -14.24 -2.02
CA GLY A 135 6.47 -14.38 -2.58
C GLY A 135 7.51 -14.55 -1.48
N ALA A 136 7.44 -13.72 -0.45
CA ALA A 136 8.34 -13.75 0.70
C ALA A 136 8.21 -15.07 1.48
N SER A 137 6.99 -15.54 1.77
CA SER A 137 6.75 -16.81 2.46
C SER A 137 7.21 -18.05 1.69
N ARG A 138 7.45 -17.94 0.37
CA ARG A 138 8.05 -19.02 -0.42
C ARG A 138 9.57 -19.10 -0.26
N MET A 139 10.19 -18.02 0.19
CA MET A 139 11.64 -17.91 0.34
C MET A 139 12.09 -18.03 1.79
N ALA A 140 11.29 -17.50 2.73
CA ALA A 140 11.61 -17.52 4.15
C ALA A 140 10.35 -17.61 5.03
N ASP A 141 10.49 -18.26 6.18
CA ASP A 141 9.46 -18.28 7.21
C ASP A 141 9.32 -16.89 7.85
N ALA A 142 8.09 -16.44 8.01
CA ALA A 142 7.78 -15.18 8.68
C ALA A 142 8.14 -15.27 10.17
N LEU A 143 8.80 -14.23 10.68
CA LEU A 143 9.14 -14.09 12.09
C LEU A 143 8.24 -13.02 12.73
N PRO A 144 7.82 -13.23 14.00
CA PRO A 144 7.13 -12.19 14.75
C PRO A 144 8.04 -10.99 14.95
N LYS A 145 7.58 -9.80 14.57
CA LYS A 145 8.29 -8.54 14.73
C LYS A 145 8.56 -8.23 16.20
N ILE A 146 9.74 -7.70 16.48
CA ILE A 146 10.13 -7.16 17.79
C ILE A 146 10.01 -5.63 17.70
N GLU A 147 9.38 -5.02 18.70
CA GLU A 147 9.27 -3.55 18.84
C GLU A 147 10.56 -2.91 19.38
#